data_AF-A0A966U716-F1
#
_entry.id   AF-A0A966U716-F1
#
_cell.length_a   1.000
_cell.length_b   1.000
_cell.length_c   1.000
_cell.angle_alpha   90.00
_cell.angle_beta   90.00
_cell.angle_gamma   90.00
#
_symmetry.space_group_name_H-M   'P 1'
#
loop_
_entity.id
_entity.type
_entity.pdbx_description
1 polymer ?
#
loop_
_entity_poly.entity_id
_entity_poly.type
_entity_poly.pdbx_seq_one_letter_code
_entity_poly.pdbx_strand_id
1 'polypeptide(L)'
;VGNDTVSFTVDRIGVPVLVRVSYFPNWKVKGALGPYRVAPNMMVVVPTSNDVAMSFGWSMRDAIAYLLTLAAFGWIVVERRRSSRRSD
;
A
#
# COMPACT_ATOMS: atom_id res chain seq x y z
N VAL A 1 11.64 -1.24 -7.96
CA VAL A 1 10.72 -2.23 -7.37
C VAL A 1 9.54 -1.46 -6.80
N GLY A 2 8.29 -1.54 -7.22
CA GLY A 2 7.58 -2.30 -8.25
C GLY A 2 6.16 -1.75 -8.17
N ASN A 3 5.87 -0.68 -8.90
CA ASN A 3 4.53 -0.08 -8.89
C ASN A 3 3.67 -0.93 -9.82
N ASP A 4 3.02 -1.95 -9.26
CA ASP A 4 2.06 -2.71 -10.04
C ASP A 4 0.83 -1.83 -10.26
N THR A 5 0.56 -1.52 -11.53
CA THR A 5 -0.61 -0.75 -11.94
C THR A 5 -1.51 -1.62 -12.81
N VAL A 6 -2.82 -1.48 -12.59
CA VAL A 6 -3.85 -2.10 -13.41
C VAL A 6 -4.81 -1.01 -13.86
N SER A 7 -4.96 -0.82 -15.15
CA SER A 7 -5.92 0.13 -15.71
C SER A 7 -6.79 -0.55 -16.75
N PHE A 8 -8.09 -0.27 -16.70
CA PHE A 8 -9.04 -0.80 -17.66
C PHE A 8 -10.21 0.18 -17.81
N THR A 9 -10.91 0.04 -18.93
CA THR A 9 -12.12 0.81 -19.21
C THR A 9 -13.35 -0.07 -19.10
N VAL A 10 -14.47 0.52 -18.71
CA VAL A 10 -15.79 -0.13 -18.65
C VAL A 10 -16.79 0.63 -19.51
N ASP A 11 -17.75 -0.09 -20.06
CA ASP A 11 -18.89 0.44 -20.80
C ASP A 11 -20.01 0.93 -19.86
N ARG A 12 -20.15 0.30 -18.68
CA ARG A 12 -21.18 0.63 -17.69
C ARG A 12 -20.60 0.80 -16.27
N ILE A 13 -20.92 1.92 -15.64
CA ILE A 13 -20.62 2.17 -14.22
C ILE A 13 -21.62 1.44 -13.31
N GLY A 14 -21.20 1.15 -12.06
CA GLY A 14 -22.02 0.49 -11.04
C GLY A 14 -22.11 -1.04 -11.17
N VAL A 15 -21.56 -1.64 -12.24
CA VAL A 15 -21.51 -3.10 -12.40
C VAL A 15 -20.22 -3.64 -11.79
N PRO A 16 -20.27 -4.61 -10.87
CA PRO A 16 -19.08 -5.17 -10.25
C PRO A 16 -18.15 -5.85 -11.27
N VAL A 17 -16.86 -5.52 -11.23
CA VAL A 17 -15.81 -6.11 -12.09
C VAL A 17 -14.85 -6.95 -11.24
N LEU A 18 -14.68 -8.22 -11.62
CA LEU A 18 -13.70 -9.12 -11.02
C LEU A 18 -12.31 -8.81 -11.56
N VAL A 19 -11.39 -8.43 -10.69
CA VAL A 19 -10.00 -8.16 -11.05
C VAL A 19 -9.18 -9.42 -10.84
N ARG A 20 -8.58 -9.94 -11.92
CA ARG A 20 -7.78 -11.18 -11.92
C ARG A 20 -6.32 -10.97 -11.50
N VAL A 21 -6.10 -10.12 -10.50
CA VAL A 21 -4.81 -10.01 -9.81
C VAL A 21 -5.03 -10.31 -8.33
N SER A 22 -3.99 -10.82 -7.67
CA SER A 22 -4.09 -11.23 -6.27
C SER A 22 -4.52 -10.06 -5.38
N TYR A 23 -5.54 -10.32 -4.56
CA TYR A 23 -5.99 -9.36 -3.56
C TYR A 23 -4.90 -9.06 -2.53
N PHE A 24 -4.67 -7.77 -2.32
CA PHE A 24 -3.92 -7.23 -1.18
C PHE A 24 -4.63 -5.98 -0.66
N PRO A 25 -4.62 -5.73 0.66
CA PRO A 25 -5.27 -4.56 1.24
C PRO A 25 -4.61 -3.22 0.87
N ASN A 26 -3.41 -3.26 0.27
CA ASN A 26 -2.63 -2.08 -0.09
C ASN A 26 -2.96 -1.55 -1.50
N TRP A 27 -3.83 -2.22 -2.25
CA TRP A 27 -4.31 -1.71 -3.54
C TRP A 27 -5.10 -0.42 -3.35
N LYS A 28 -4.70 0.64 -4.07
CA LYS A 28 -5.44 1.89 -4.20
C LYS A 28 -6.20 1.89 -5.50
N VAL A 29 -7.46 2.34 -5.47
CA VAL A 29 -8.35 2.34 -6.62
C VAL A 29 -8.85 3.74 -6.86
N LYS A 30 -8.80 4.19 -8.12
CA LYS A 30 -9.34 5.45 -8.61
C LYS A 30 -10.37 5.15 -9.69
N GLY A 31 -11.52 5.83 -9.65
CA GLY A 31 -12.62 5.59 -10.58
C GLY A 31 -13.49 4.37 -10.26
N ALA A 32 -13.31 3.75 -9.08
CA ALA A 32 -14.14 2.66 -8.58
C ALA A 32 -14.13 2.60 -7.05
N LEU A 33 -15.15 1.97 -6.47
CA LEU A 33 -15.22 1.61 -5.05
C LEU A 33 -14.54 0.25 -4.82
N GLY A 34 -13.95 0.09 -3.64
CA GLY A 34 -13.23 -1.12 -3.24
C GLY A 34 -11.71 -0.90 -3.12
N PRO A 35 -10.88 -1.95 -3.25
CA PRO A 35 -11.23 -3.30 -3.69
C PRO A 35 -11.84 -4.16 -2.57
N TYR A 36 -12.87 -4.95 -2.93
CA TYR A 36 -13.54 -5.87 -2.02
C TYR A 36 -13.01 -7.29 -2.23
N ARG A 37 -12.53 -7.94 -1.16
CA ARG A 37 -12.09 -9.33 -1.21
C ARG A 37 -13.31 -10.26 -1.35
N VAL A 38 -13.35 -11.06 -2.41
CA VAL A 38 -14.47 -11.99 -2.69
C VAL A 38 -14.08 -13.46 -2.60
N ALA A 39 -12.77 -13.77 -2.63
CA ALA A 39 -12.23 -15.11 -2.40
C ALA A 39 -10.79 -14.98 -1.83
N PRO A 40 -10.08 -16.08 -1.52
CA PRO A 40 -8.75 -16.02 -0.89
C PRO A 40 -7.80 -14.99 -1.54
N ASN A 41 -7.71 -14.99 -2.87
CA ASN A 41 -6.88 -14.07 -3.65
C ASN A 41 -7.68 -13.28 -4.70
N MET A 42 -9.01 -13.30 -4.68
CA MET A 42 -9.83 -12.60 -5.67
C MET A 42 -10.42 -11.32 -5.09
N MET A 43 -10.53 -10.31 -5.94
CA MET A 43 -11.16 -9.05 -5.57
C MET A 43 -12.06 -8.49 -6.66
N VAL A 44 -13.04 -7.72 -6.21
CA VAL A 44 -13.99 -7.01 -7.05
C VAL A 44 -13.88 -5.51 -6.77
N VAL A 45 -14.02 -4.72 -7.83
CA VAL A 45 -14.20 -3.27 -7.74
C VAL A 45 -15.54 -2.89 -8.38
N VAL A 46 -16.16 -1.82 -7.89
CA VAL A 46 -17.41 -1.30 -8.46
C VAL A 46 -17.11 0.03 -9.14
N PRO A 47 -17.04 0.10 -10.48
CA PRO A 47 -16.69 1.32 -11.21
C PRO A 47 -17.66 2.46 -10.93
N THR A 48 -17.10 3.64 -10.67
CA THR A 48 -17.82 4.93 -10.57
C THR A 48 -17.48 5.86 -11.74
N SER A 49 -16.50 5.47 -12.57
CA SER A 49 -16.06 6.11 -13.80
C SER A 49 -15.84 5.05 -14.88
N ASN A 50 -15.90 5.44 -16.16
CA ASN A 50 -15.56 4.56 -17.28
C ASN A 50 -14.07 4.19 -17.28
N ASP A 51 -13.20 5.06 -16.75
CA ASP A 51 -11.78 4.81 -16.59
C ASP A 51 -11.45 4.43 -15.15
N VAL A 52 -10.97 3.20 -14.95
CA VAL A 52 -10.57 2.67 -13.66
C VAL A 52 -9.05 2.46 -13.64
N ALA A 53 -8.42 2.95 -12.58
CA ALA A 53 -6.98 2.75 -12.35
C ALA A 53 -6.74 2.24 -10.93
N MET A 54 -5.90 1.23 -10.82
CA MET A 54 -5.47 0.62 -9.58
C MET A 54 -3.96 0.71 -9.47
N SER A 55 -3.45 1.05 -8.30
CA SER A 55 -2.03 1.06 -8.00
C SER A 55 -1.74 0.33 -6.71
N PHE A 56 -0.78 -0.60 -6.76
CA PHE A 56 -0.20 -1.22 -5.58
C PHE A 56 0.93 -0.32 -5.08
N GLY A 57 0.95 -0.05 -3.79
CA GLY A 57 1.95 0.84 -3.23
C GLY A 57 2.04 0.82 -1.73
N TRP A 58 2.82 1.77 -1.23
CA TRP A 58 3.17 1.91 0.18
C TRP A 58 1.91 2.21 1.01
N SER A 59 1.81 1.54 2.14
CA SER A 59 0.77 1.79 3.13
C SER A 59 1.30 2.71 4.24
N MET A 60 0.38 3.38 4.95
CA MET A 60 0.72 4.19 6.13
C MET A 60 1.46 3.37 7.19
N ARG A 61 1.17 2.07 7.29
CA ARG A 61 1.86 1.14 8.20
C ARG A 61 3.33 0.96 7.84
N ASP A 62 3.64 0.88 6.55
CA ASP A 62 5.01 0.76 6.07
C ASP A 62 5.80 2.02 6.47
N ALA A 63 5.22 3.20 6.25
CA ALA A 63 5.84 4.46 6.66
C ALA A 63 6.14 4.53 8.17
N ILE A 64 5.20 4.11 9.02
CA ILE A 64 5.38 4.06 10.48
C ILE A 64 6.50 3.08 10.87
N ALA A 65 6.52 1.89 10.26
CA ALA A 65 7.55 0.89 10.53
C ALA A 65 8.95 1.42 10.18
N TYR A 66 9.10 2.09 9.03
CA TYR A 66 10.37 2.71 8.65
C TYR A 66 10.78 3.84 9.59
N LEU A 67 9.84 4.69 10.02
CA LEU A 67 10.12 5.74 11.00
C LEU A 67 10.60 5.17 12.34
N LEU A 68 9.93 4.14 12.86
CA LEU A 68 10.33 3.47 14.11
C LEU A 68 11.70 2.80 13.96
N THR A 69 11.98 2.19 12.82
CA THR A 69 13.28 1.59 12.52
C THR A 69 14.39 2.65 12.54
N LEU A 70 14.19 3.78 11.86
CA LEU A 70 15.14 4.90 11.86
C LEU A 70 15.33 5.49 13.26
N ALA A 71 14.25 5.62 14.03
CA ALA A 71 14.31 6.11 15.41
C ALA A 71 15.11 5.17 16.31
N ALA A 72 14.92 3.86 16.20
CA ALA A 72 15.67 2.86 16.96
C ALA A 72 17.16 2.89 16.63
N PHE A 73 17.53 2.98 15.35
CA PHE A 73 18.92 3.14 14.95
C PHE A 73 19.52 4.45 15.45
N GLY A 74 18.78 5.56 15.36
CA GLY A 74 19.18 6.86 15.90
C GLY A 74 19.45 6.80 17.40
N TRP A 75 18.56 6.14 18.16
CA TRP A 75 18.72 5.93 19.60
C TRP A 75 20.01 5.17 19.93
N ILE A 76 20.28 4.06 19.24
CA ILE A 76 21.49 3.25 19.44
C ILE A 76 22.76 4.09 19.16
N VAL A 77 22.75 4.90 18.10
CA VAL A 77 23.90 5.75 17.74
C VAL A 77 24.13 6.84 18.80
N VAL A 78 23.06 7.48 19.27
CA VAL A 78 23.14 8.50 20.33
C VAL A 78 23.71 7.90 21.61
N GLU A 79 23.22 6.73 22.01
CA GLU A 79 23.66 6.07 23.24
C GLU A 79 25.13 5.64 23.17
N ARG A 80 25.57 5.07 22.03
CA ARG A 80 26.98 4.76 21.81
C ARG A 80 27.89 6.00 21.87
N ARG A 81 27.44 7.13 21.30
CA ARG A 81 28.19 8.39 21.37
C ARG A 81 28.26 8.95 22.80
N ARG A 82 27.22 8.78 23.61
CA ARG A 82 27.21 9.18 25.02
C ARG A 82 28.14 8.30 25.87
N SER A 83 28.10 6.99 25.66
CA SER A 83 28.96 6.04 26.37
C SER A 83 30.45 6.29 26.12
N SER A 84 30.85 6.61 24.89
CA SER A 84 32.26 6.85 24.57
C SER A 84 32.82 8.12 25.22
N ARG A 85 31.99 9.14 25.45
CA ARG A 85 32.39 10.40 26.12
C ARG A 85 32.50 10.31 27.63
N ARG A 86 32.03 9.21 28.23
CA ARG A 86 32.02 9.00 29.68
C ARG A 86 33.23 8.20 30.18
N SER A 87 34.05 7.73 29.24
CA SER A 87 35.23 6.89 29.50
C SER A 87 36.56 7.64 29.34
N ASP A 88 36.50 8.94 29.03
CA ASP A 88 37.62 9.91 29.11
C ASP A 88 37.45 10.73 30.40
#